data_AF-A0A2T7CLZ1-F1
#
_entry.id   AF-A0A2T7CLZ1-F1
#
_cell.length_a   1.000
_cell.length_b   1.000
_cell.length_c   1.000
_cell.angle_alpha   90.00
_cell.angle_beta   90.00
_cell.angle_gamma   90.00
#
_symmetry.space_group_name_H-M   'P 1'
#
loop_
_entity.id
_entity.type
_entity.pdbx_description
1 polymer ?
#
loop_
_entity_poly.entity_id
_entity_poly.type
_entity_poly.pdbx_seq_one_letter_code
_entity_poly.pdbx_strand_id
1 'polypeptide(L)'
;MVSKLEERIQNLEEGSCMDALVLPLHGSLPPELQVRVFAPAPPNCRRFIVATNVAETSLTVDGVVFVIDCGYVKQRQYNPSSGMYSLDVVQISRVQADQRAGRAGRTRPGKCYRLYPMSIYEKEFLEATVPEIQRSSLAGSVLYLKSLNLPDINILKFDFLDPPSRESLEDALRQLYLIDAIDENGHITDVGRIMAELPLEPSLSRTLIEANELGCLSQALSVAAILSAEITLRSTRSKDVGGKRKRHELPDGSGWGDHVQLLQIFESWDQTGYDPKWCSDHDLQVRGMKLSKDVRNQLCQIIQKIAKGPTDVHARKSRKNDPDYRKLRRALCVGYGNQLAERMLHHNGYHTVGYRAQLVQVHPSSVLEADEYGKFPMYVVYHELISTTRPYMRNICAVDQAWVEPILKKLEKLDVNRLSGGSSAPKDSEPLEDKQVNAPKKAVDVKQSEVDSKIQAARERYLARKGKK
;
A
#
# COMPACT_ATOMS: atom_id res chain seq x y z
N MET A 1 -12.58 19.71 -0.92
CA MET A 1 -13.93 19.93 -0.36
C MET A 1 -13.95 21.13 0.56
N VAL A 2 -13.06 21.21 1.56
CA VAL A 2 -12.92 22.38 2.45
C VAL A 2 -12.85 23.71 1.68
N SER A 3 -11.92 23.87 0.72
CA SER A 3 -11.82 25.13 -0.04
C SER A 3 -13.09 25.49 -0.82
N LYS A 4 -13.79 24.49 -1.39
CA LYS A 4 -15.05 24.71 -2.11
C LYS A 4 -16.16 25.16 -1.16
N LEU A 5 -16.16 24.66 0.07
CA LEU A 5 -17.12 25.07 1.08
C LEU A 5 -16.83 26.50 1.56
N GLU A 6 -15.56 26.81 1.82
CA GLU A 6 -15.12 28.17 2.17
C GLU A 6 -15.47 29.18 1.06
N GLU A 7 -15.15 28.86 -0.20
CA GLU A 7 -15.51 29.68 -1.37
C GLU A 7 -17.03 29.86 -1.49
N ARG A 8 -17.82 28.80 -1.27
CA ARG A 8 -19.28 28.90 -1.34
C ARG A 8 -19.84 29.78 -0.23
N ILE A 9 -19.29 29.71 0.97
CA ILE A 9 -19.69 30.55 2.12
C ILE A 9 -19.34 32.02 1.85
N GLN A 10 -18.16 32.30 1.29
CA GLN A 10 -17.75 33.66 0.93
C GLN A 10 -18.64 34.29 -0.16
N ASN A 11 -19.24 33.47 -1.01
CA ASN A 11 -20.14 33.91 -2.08
C ASN A 11 -21.60 34.08 -1.64
N LEU A 12 -21.93 33.85 -0.36
CA LEU A 12 -23.27 34.13 0.17
C LEU A 12 -23.42 35.63 0.46
N GLU A 13 -24.66 36.14 0.36
CA GLU A 13 -24.96 37.54 0.67
C GLU A 13 -24.61 37.85 2.13
N GLU A 14 -24.00 39.02 2.39
CA GLU A 14 -23.67 39.45 3.75
C GLU A 14 -24.94 39.47 4.63
N GLY A 15 -24.87 38.84 5.80
CA GLY A 15 -26.00 38.70 6.72
C GLY A 15 -26.95 37.53 6.43
N SER A 16 -26.74 36.76 5.35
CA SER A 16 -27.57 35.58 5.04
C SER A 16 -27.29 34.38 5.96
N CYS A 17 -26.11 34.30 6.58
CA CYS A 17 -25.77 33.26 7.54
C CYS A 17 -24.81 33.79 8.64
N MET A 18 -24.70 33.02 9.73
CA MET A 18 -23.65 33.21 10.73
C MET A 18 -22.27 32.94 10.13
N ASP A 19 -21.22 33.47 10.76
CA ASP A 19 -19.84 33.15 10.39
C ASP A 19 -19.60 31.64 10.46
N ALA A 20 -18.70 31.13 9.62
CA ALA A 20 -18.44 29.70 9.53
C ALA A 20 -16.95 29.37 9.69
N LEU A 21 -16.65 28.43 10.57
CA LEU A 21 -15.31 27.88 10.75
C LEU A 21 -15.26 26.48 10.14
N VAL A 22 -14.58 26.33 9.00
CA VAL A 22 -14.43 25.04 8.31
C VAL A 22 -13.12 24.37 8.73
N LEU A 23 -13.19 23.12 9.20
CA LEU A 23 -12.03 22.35 9.67
C LEU A 23 -11.98 20.97 8.99
N PRO A 24 -10.84 20.58 8.37
CA PRO A 24 -10.65 19.23 7.89
C PRO A 24 -10.36 18.26 9.05
N LEU A 25 -10.78 17.00 8.92
CA LEU A 25 -10.40 15.91 9.82
C LEU A 25 -10.15 14.61 9.04
N HIS A 26 -8.88 14.23 8.89
CA HIS A 26 -8.48 12.96 8.27
C HIS A 26 -7.15 12.47 8.85
N GLY A 27 -6.85 11.18 8.69
CA GLY A 27 -5.71 10.51 9.34
C GLY A 27 -4.34 11.10 9.02
N SER A 28 -4.15 11.66 7.81
CA SER A 28 -2.89 12.29 7.40
C SER A 28 -2.70 13.75 7.86
N LEU A 29 -3.66 14.34 8.59
CA LEU A 29 -3.46 15.68 9.14
C LEU A 29 -2.43 15.66 10.28
N PRO A 30 -1.59 16.71 10.40
CA PRO A 30 -0.81 16.95 11.59
C PRO A 30 -1.69 16.97 12.86
N PRO A 31 -1.21 16.40 13.98
CA PRO A 31 -1.98 16.31 15.22
C PRO A 31 -2.45 17.66 15.74
N GLU A 32 -1.63 18.70 15.57
CA GLU A 32 -1.95 20.07 15.98
C GLU A 32 -3.19 20.59 15.23
N LEU A 33 -3.35 20.19 13.96
CA LEU A 33 -4.53 20.52 13.16
C LEU A 33 -5.72 19.62 13.50
N GLN A 34 -5.50 18.35 13.83
CA GLN A 34 -6.58 17.46 14.28
C GLN A 34 -7.20 17.96 15.59
N VAL A 35 -6.40 18.45 16.54
CA VAL A 35 -6.88 18.93 17.84
C VAL A 35 -7.80 20.15 17.72
N ARG A 36 -7.64 20.96 16.66
CA ARG A 36 -8.48 22.15 16.43
C ARG A 36 -9.97 21.82 16.34
N VAL A 37 -10.34 20.59 15.95
CA VAL A 37 -11.74 20.18 15.85
C VAL A 37 -12.44 20.08 17.20
N PHE A 38 -11.69 20.01 18.31
CA PHE A 38 -12.26 19.98 19.67
C PHE A 38 -12.46 21.38 20.26
N ALA A 39 -11.73 22.38 19.77
CA ALA A 39 -11.84 23.74 20.28
C ALA A 39 -13.25 24.31 19.99
N PRO A 40 -13.88 25.00 20.96
CA PRO A 40 -15.19 25.61 20.75
C PRO A 40 -15.16 26.64 19.62
N ALA A 41 -16.29 26.80 18.93
CA ALA A 41 -16.42 27.84 17.92
C ALA A 41 -16.41 29.23 18.58
N PRO A 42 -15.86 30.26 17.90
CA PRO A 42 -16.02 31.64 18.34
C PRO A 42 -17.50 32.05 18.48
N PRO A 43 -17.83 33.09 19.28
CA PRO A 43 -19.19 33.63 19.37
C PRO A 43 -19.75 33.97 17.98
N ASN A 44 -21.03 33.70 17.76
CA ASN A 44 -21.73 33.89 16.47
C ASN A 44 -21.14 33.14 15.26
N CYS A 45 -20.31 32.11 15.51
CA CYS A 45 -19.73 31.27 14.46
C CYS A 45 -20.21 29.82 14.54
N ARG A 46 -20.53 29.22 13.39
CA ARG A 46 -20.83 27.80 13.25
C ARG A 46 -19.60 27.02 12.78
N ARG A 47 -19.23 25.98 13.51
CA ARG A 47 -18.14 25.08 13.14
C ARG A 47 -18.63 23.97 12.20
N PHE A 48 -17.97 23.83 11.05
CA PHE A 48 -18.18 22.76 10.08
C PHE A 48 -16.95 21.86 10.06
N ILE A 49 -17.13 20.58 10.32
CA ILE A 49 -16.04 19.60 10.32
C ILE A 49 -16.21 18.68 9.11
N VAL A 50 -15.25 18.73 8.19
CA VAL A 50 -15.23 17.86 7.01
C VAL A 50 -14.34 16.67 7.33
N ALA A 51 -14.96 15.54 7.69
CA ALA A 51 -14.26 14.37 8.21
C ALA A 51 -14.32 13.14 7.28
N THR A 52 -13.31 12.27 7.39
CA THR A 52 -13.38 10.88 6.90
C THR A 52 -14.04 9.98 7.94
N ASN A 53 -14.00 8.65 7.75
CA ASN A 53 -14.45 7.65 8.71
C ASN A 53 -13.75 7.72 10.10
N VAL A 54 -12.73 8.57 10.27
CA VAL A 54 -12.14 8.87 11.60
C VAL A 54 -13.20 9.40 12.59
N ALA A 55 -14.19 10.15 12.10
CA ALA A 55 -15.28 10.66 12.94
C ALA A 55 -16.38 9.62 13.23
N GLU A 56 -16.35 8.45 12.57
CA GLU A 56 -17.42 7.45 12.61
C GLU A 56 -17.44 6.62 13.89
N THR A 57 -16.26 6.23 14.39
CA THR A 57 -16.08 5.36 15.58
C THR A 57 -15.22 6.03 16.64
N SER A 58 -13.97 6.33 16.29
CA SER A 58 -12.87 6.61 17.23
C SER A 58 -12.88 7.98 17.90
N LEU A 59 -13.77 8.90 17.51
CA LEU A 59 -13.74 10.27 18.02
C LEU A 59 -15.10 10.87 18.41
N THR A 60 -15.19 11.42 19.62
CA THR A 60 -16.29 12.27 20.08
C THR A 60 -15.92 13.74 19.90
N VAL A 61 -16.59 14.43 18.97
CA VAL A 61 -16.49 15.88 18.90
C VAL A 61 -17.71 16.49 19.57
N ASP A 62 -17.47 17.27 20.63
CA ASP A 62 -18.52 17.90 21.40
C ASP A 62 -19.28 18.97 20.57
N GLY A 63 -20.58 19.14 20.85
CA GLY A 63 -21.44 20.11 20.19
C GLY A 63 -21.92 19.76 18.78
N VAL A 64 -21.60 18.57 18.25
CA VAL A 64 -22.11 18.11 16.95
C VAL A 64 -23.57 17.67 17.09
N VAL A 65 -24.46 18.41 16.41
CA VAL A 65 -25.90 18.10 16.35
C VAL A 65 -26.44 17.95 14.92
N PHE A 66 -25.60 18.24 13.93
CA PHE A 66 -25.93 18.07 12.52
C PHE A 66 -24.87 17.19 11.86
N VAL A 67 -25.32 16.12 11.21
CA VAL A 67 -24.47 15.25 10.38
C VAL A 67 -24.99 15.30 8.95
N ILE A 68 -24.08 15.43 8.00
CA ILE A 68 -24.37 15.29 6.56
C ILE A 68 -23.63 14.05 6.08
N ASP A 69 -24.36 13.01 5.71
CA ASP A 69 -23.79 11.73 5.30
C ASP A 69 -23.90 11.54 3.79
N CYS A 70 -22.76 11.44 3.12
CA CYS A 70 -22.71 11.20 1.68
C CYS A 70 -22.95 9.73 1.30
N GLY A 71 -22.88 8.79 2.24
CA GLY A 71 -23.08 7.36 1.95
C GLY A 71 -21.85 6.64 1.39
N TYR A 72 -20.67 7.28 1.40
CA TYR A 72 -19.43 6.71 0.88
C TYR A 72 -18.29 6.73 1.91
N VAL A 73 -17.32 5.85 1.71
CA VAL A 73 -16.06 5.78 2.43
C VAL A 73 -14.94 5.45 1.46
N LYS A 74 -13.74 5.97 1.72
CA LYS A 74 -12.54 5.56 0.98
C LYS A 74 -11.88 4.42 1.75
N GLN A 75 -11.75 3.25 1.12
CA GLN A 75 -11.32 2.03 1.76
C GLN A 75 -10.15 1.40 1.01
N ARG A 76 -9.12 0.97 1.74
CA ARG A 76 -8.01 0.20 1.18
C ARG A 76 -8.51 -1.21 0.88
N GLN A 77 -8.26 -1.70 -0.32
CA GLN A 77 -8.55 -3.07 -0.74
C GLN A 77 -7.30 -3.71 -1.30
N TYR A 78 -7.17 -5.02 -1.06
CA TYR A 78 -6.10 -5.85 -1.61
C TYR A 78 -6.68 -6.81 -2.64
N ASN A 79 -6.07 -6.86 -3.82
CA ASN A 79 -6.42 -7.82 -4.85
C ASN A 79 -5.34 -8.92 -4.91
N PRO A 80 -5.64 -10.15 -4.45
CA PRO A 80 -4.66 -11.24 -4.38
C PRO A 80 -4.21 -11.73 -5.76
N SER A 81 -5.02 -11.51 -6.79
CA SER A 81 -4.69 -11.91 -8.16
C SER A 81 -3.62 -11.02 -8.79
N SER A 82 -3.54 -9.76 -8.36
CA SER A 82 -2.59 -8.76 -8.86
C SER A 82 -1.52 -8.38 -7.86
N GLY A 83 -1.67 -8.75 -6.59
CA GLY A 83 -0.79 -8.30 -5.50
C GLY A 83 -0.86 -6.79 -5.26
N MET A 84 -1.96 -6.14 -5.64
CA MET A 84 -2.08 -4.67 -5.60
C MET A 84 -2.97 -4.20 -4.47
N TYR A 85 -2.56 -3.08 -3.87
CA TYR A 85 -3.45 -2.28 -3.05
C TYR A 85 -4.14 -1.21 -3.91
N SER A 86 -5.46 -1.07 -3.75
CA SER A 86 -6.24 0.05 -4.27
C SER A 86 -6.84 0.82 -3.10
N LEU A 87 -7.16 2.09 -3.35
CA LEU A 87 -7.84 2.94 -2.39
C LEU A 87 -9.14 3.44 -3.02
N ASP A 88 -10.17 2.60 -2.90
CA ASP A 88 -11.42 2.72 -3.64
C ASP A 88 -12.45 3.51 -2.84
N VAL A 89 -13.28 4.27 -3.55
CA VAL A 89 -14.46 4.91 -2.95
C VAL A 89 -15.61 3.91 -3.06
N VAL A 90 -16.06 3.41 -1.92
CA VAL A 90 -17.12 2.39 -1.83
C VAL A 90 -18.30 2.92 -1.03
N GLN A 91 -19.48 2.34 -1.26
CA GLN A 91 -20.66 2.62 -0.45
C GLN A 91 -20.43 2.12 0.98
N ILE A 92 -21.00 2.82 1.96
CA ILE A 92 -20.97 2.40 3.37
C ILE A 92 -22.00 1.30 3.64
N SER A 93 -21.82 0.58 4.74
CA SER A 93 -22.87 -0.33 5.24
C SER A 93 -23.97 0.42 6.02
N ARG A 94 -25.09 -0.26 6.24
CA ARG A 94 -26.20 0.27 7.07
C ARG A 94 -25.72 0.56 8.50
N VAL A 95 -24.95 -0.36 9.09
CA VAL A 95 -24.32 -0.15 10.41
C VAL A 95 -23.47 1.12 10.44
N GLN A 96 -22.67 1.39 9.40
CA GLN A 96 -21.87 2.62 9.35
C GLN A 96 -22.73 3.88 9.21
N ALA A 97 -23.77 3.85 8.36
CA ALA A 97 -24.72 4.95 8.21
C ALA A 97 -25.46 5.28 9.52
N ASP A 98 -25.78 4.26 10.32
CA ASP A 98 -26.42 4.43 11.62
C ASP A 98 -25.45 4.95 12.67
N GLN A 99 -24.19 4.49 12.67
CA GLN A 99 -23.14 5.04 13.52
C GLN A 99 -22.88 6.53 13.22
N ARG A 100 -22.86 6.92 11.94
CA ARG A 100 -22.75 8.32 11.50
C ARG A 100 -23.92 9.15 12.00
N ALA A 101 -25.15 8.66 11.81
CA ALA A 101 -26.35 9.33 12.33
C ALA A 101 -26.31 9.50 13.85
N GLY A 102 -25.85 8.48 14.57
CA GLY A 102 -25.68 8.50 16.02
C GLY A 102 -24.71 9.58 16.54
N ARG A 103 -23.78 10.07 15.71
CA ARG A 103 -22.88 11.18 16.09
C ARG A 103 -23.62 12.49 16.34
N ALA A 104 -24.76 12.72 15.67
CA ALA A 104 -25.57 13.91 15.87
C ALA A 104 -26.33 13.92 17.21
N GLY A 105 -26.54 12.74 17.82
CA GLY A 105 -27.40 12.56 19.00
C GLY A 105 -26.65 12.45 20.33
N ARG A 106 -25.34 12.70 20.38
CA ARG A 106 -24.53 12.40 21.57
C ARG A 106 -24.69 13.38 22.73
N THR A 107 -24.92 14.65 22.43
CA THR A 107 -24.93 15.73 23.43
C THR A 107 -26.34 16.25 23.69
N ARG A 108 -27.14 16.33 22.63
CA ARG A 108 -28.54 16.76 22.64
C ARG A 108 -29.23 16.25 21.37
N PRO A 109 -30.56 16.37 21.23
CA PRO A 109 -31.26 15.99 20.01
C PRO A 109 -30.65 16.65 18.77
N GLY A 110 -30.32 15.84 17.77
CA GLY A 110 -29.68 16.27 16.53
C GLY A 110 -30.39 15.75 15.28
N LYS A 111 -29.91 16.16 14.10
CA LYS A 111 -30.45 15.74 12.80
C LYS A 111 -29.33 15.17 11.92
N CYS A 112 -29.62 14.08 11.23
CA CYS A 112 -28.76 13.50 10.21
C CYS A 112 -29.41 13.68 8.83
N TYR A 113 -28.68 14.31 7.91
CA TYR A 113 -29.08 14.50 6.52
C TYR A 113 -28.31 13.50 5.66
N ARG A 114 -28.99 12.43 5.25
CA ARG A 114 -28.45 11.44 4.31
C ARG A 114 -28.63 11.97 2.89
N LEU A 115 -27.55 12.06 2.11
CA LEU A 115 -27.57 12.54 0.73
C LEU A 115 -27.94 11.43 -0.28
N TYR A 116 -28.68 10.43 0.19
CA TYR A 116 -29.11 9.28 -0.60
C TYR A 116 -30.56 8.91 -0.21
N PRO A 117 -31.38 8.42 -1.15
CA PRO A 117 -32.75 7.99 -0.87
C PRO A 117 -32.81 6.82 0.11
N MET A 118 -33.92 6.72 0.84
CA MET A 118 -34.21 5.58 1.74
C MET A 118 -34.13 4.24 0.99
N SER A 119 -34.55 4.19 -0.28
CA SER A 119 -34.48 2.97 -1.09
C SER A 119 -33.06 2.45 -1.28
N ILE A 120 -32.05 3.33 -1.41
CA ILE A 120 -30.64 2.93 -1.53
C ILE A 120 -30.14 2.35 -0.21
N TYR A 121 -30.49 3.00 0.90
CA TYR A 121 -30.17 2.53 2.24
C TYR A 121 -30.74 1.13 2.51
N GLU A 122 -31.98 0.87 2.12
CA GLU A 122 -32.66 -0.41 2.40
C GLU A 122 -32.28 -1.53 1.44
N LYS A 123 -32.03 -1.22 0.15
CA LYS A 123 -31.87 -2.23 -0.90
C LYS A 123 -30.44 -2.44 -1.39
N GLU A 124 -29.61 -1.39 -1.40
CA GLU A 124 -28.25 -1.45 -1.97
C GLU A 124 -27.17 -1.59 -0.89
N PHE A 125 -27.33 -0.92 0.26
CA PHE A 125 -26.32 -0.96 1.31
C PHE A 125 -26.26 -2.34 1.97
N LEU A 126 -25.05 -2.88 2.07
CA LEU A 126 -24.78 -4.06 2.89
C LEU A 126 -25.19 -3.79 4.34
N GLU A 127 -25.66 -4.82 5.05
CA GLU A 127 -25.99 -4.70 6.47
C GLU A 127 -24.77 -4.27 7.29
N ALA A 128 -23.70 -5.07 7.18
CA ALA A 128 -22.44 -4.84 7.86
C ALA A 128 -21.31 -4.63 6.84
N THR A 129 -20.26 -3.96 7.27
CA THR A 129 -19.05 -3.77 6.48
C THR A 129 -18.34 -5.10 6.34
N VAL A 130 -17.81 -5.39 5.15
CA VAL A 130 -17.01 -6.61 4.89
C VAL A 130 -15.89 -6.71 5.96
N PRO A 131 -15.50 -7.90 6.43
CA PRO A 131 -14.39 -8.05 7.39
C PRO A 131 -13.03 -7.65 6.80
N GLU A 132 -12.07 -7.28 7.67
CA GLU A 132 -10.72 -6.91 7.24
C GLU A 132 -9.95 -8.09 6.62
N ILE A 133 -10.09 -9.30 7.19
CA ILE A 133 -9.46 -10.53 6.70
C ILE A 133 -9.82 -10.86 5.24
N GLN A 134 -10.96 -10.35 4.74
CA GLN A 134 -11.40 -10.55 3.36
C GLN A 134 -10.92 -9.44 2.40
N ARG A 135 -10.21 -8.42 2.90
CA ARG A 135 -9.82 -7.22 2.13
C ARG A 135 -8.35 -6.82 2.25
N SER A 136 -7.58 -7.43 3.15
CA SER A 136 -6.16 -7.16 3.33
C SER A 136 -5.30 -8.30 2.78
N SER A 137 -3.99 -8.07 2.62
CA SER A 137 -3.05 -9.18 2.42
C SER A 137 -3.04 -10.06 3.66
N LEU A 138 -2.90 -11.37 3.45
CA LEU A 138 -2.90 -12.37 4.51
C LEU A 138 -1.49 -12.92 4.82
N ALA A 139 -0.45 -12.41 4.17
CA ALA A 139 0.92 -12.90 4.34
C ALA A 139 1.37 -12.89 5.81
N GLY A 140 1.17 -11.78 6.53
CA GLY A 140 1.49 -11.66 7.96
C GLY A 140 0.64 -12.60 8.84
N SER A 141 -0.68 -12.63 8.61
CA SER A 141 -1.60 -13.47 9.39
C SER A 141 -1.32 -14.97 9.21
N VAL A 142 -1.04 -15.40 7.97
CA VAL A 142 -0.69 -16.80 7.66
C VAL A 142 0.66 -17.18 8.25
N LEU A 143 1.65 -16.29 8.20
CA LEU A 143 2.94 -16.51 8.86
C LEU A 143 2.77 -16.71 10.37
N TYR A 144 1.96 -15.85 11.00
CA TYR A 144 1.65 -15.97 12.42
C TYR A 144 0.95 -17.29 12.74
N LEU A 145 -0.08 -17.68 11.98
CA LEU A 145 -0.76 -18.97 12.16
C LEU A 145 0.19 -20.16 12.03
N LYS A 146 1.09 -20.15 11.04
CA LYS A 146 2.12 -21.19 10.87
C LYS A 146 3.13 -21.19 12.03
N SER A 147 3.43 -20.03 12.63
CA SER A 147 4.35 -19.92 13.76
C SER A 147 3.82 -20.54 15.06
N LEU A 148 2.50 -20.69 15.19
CA LEU A 148 1.87 -21.39 16.33
C LEU A 148 2.20 -22.89 16.36
N ASN A 149 2.79 -23.43 15.29
CA ASN A 149 3.25 -24.82 15.17
C ASN A 149 2.17 -25.85 15.56
N LEU A 150 0.94 -25.60 15.12
CA LEU A 150 -0.18 -26.52 15.30
C LEU A 150 0.01 -27.75 14.38
N PRO A 151 -0.10 -28.98 14.90
CA PRO A 151 0.07 -30.19 14.11
C PRO A 151 -0.98 -30.26 12.99
N ASP A 152 -0.56 -30.66 11.79
CA ASP A 152 -1.40 -30.85 10.61
C ASP A 152 -2.26 -29.64 10.19
N ILE A 153 -1.81 -28.42 10.50
CA ILE A 153 -2.54 -27.20 10.13
C ILE A 153 -2.56 -26.98 8.61
N ASN A 154 -3.72 -27.26 8.01
CA ASN A 154 -4.02 -26.90 6.63
C ASN A 154 -4.67 -25.52 6.58
N ILE A 155 -3.90 -24.53 6.12
CA ILE A 155 -4.35 -23.13 6.06
C ILE A 155 -5.58 -22.96 5.16
N LEU A 156 -5.70 -23.75 4.09
CA LEU A 156 -6.85 -23.68 3.18
C LEU A 156 -8.14 -24.26 3.78
N LYS A 157 -8.04 -25.02 4.87
CA LYS A 157 -9.17 -25.65 5.57
C LYS A 157 -9.34 -25.13 7.00
N PHE A 158 -8.62 -24.07 7.37
CA PHE A 158 -8.69 -23.50 8.70
C PHE A 158 -10.06 -22.86 8.93
N ASP A 159 -10.62 -23.06 10.13
CA ASP A 159 -11.96 -22.61 10.51
C ASP A 159 -11.93 -21.13 10.95
N PHE A 160 -11.96 -20.23 9.98
CA PHE A 160 -12.04 -18.79 10.21
C PHE A 160 -13.49 -18.37 10.51
N LEU A 161 -13.68 -17.44 11.45
CA LEU A 161 -15.00 -16.84 11.75
C LEU A 161 -15.66 -16.28 10.48
N ASP A 162 -14.90 -15.44 9.76
CA ASP A 162 -15.26 -14.93 8.45
C ASP A 162 -14.19 -15.40 7.44
N PRO A 163 -14.44 -16.47 6.67
CA PRO A 163 -13.39 -17.07 5.86
C PRO A 163 -12.93 -16.14 4.72
N PRO A 164 -11.62 -15.95 4.55
CA PRO A 164 -11.09 -15.26 3.38
C PRO A 164 -11.27 -16.11 2.11
N SER A 165 -11.12 -15.48 0.94
CA SER A 165 -11.14 -16.24 -0.32
C SER A 165 -9.94 -17.19 -0.39
N ARG A 166 -10.15 -18.36 -1.01
CA ARG A 166 -9.08 -19.32 -1.26
C ARG A 166 -7.89 -18.70 -2.00
N GLU A 167 -8.16 -17.84 -2.98
CA GLU A 167 -7.13 -17.12 -3.73
C GLU A 167 -6.24 -16.26 -2.82
N SER A 168 -6.80 -15.62 -1.79
CA SER A 168 -6.04 -14.80 -0.83
C SER A 168 -5.10 -15.63 0.04
N LEU A 169 -5.55 -16.82 0.46
CA LEU A 169 -4.72 -17.74 1.24
C LEU A 169 -3.60 -18.34 0.38
N GLU A 170 -3.91 -18.72 -0.85
CA GLU A 170 -2.92 -19.22 -1.81
C GLU A 170 -1.87 -18.15 -2.11
N ASP A 171 -2.29 -16.90 -2.35
CA ASP A 171 -1.37 -15.78 -2.56
C ASP A 171 -0.44 -15.55 -1.35
N ALA A 172 -0.98 -15.56 -0.13
CA ALA A 172 -0.17 -15.47 1.08
C ALA A 172 0.89 -16.58 1.18
N LEU A 173 0.52 -17.84 0.88
CA LEU A 173 1.47 -18.96 0.87
C LEU A 173 2.57 -18.76 -0.18
N ARG A 174 2.22 -18.31 -1.40
CA ARG A 174 3.20 -18.01 -2.46
C ARG A 174 4.20 -16.95 -2.01
N GLN A 175 3.70 -15.86 -1.41
CA GLN A 175 4.55 -14.77 -0.93
C GLN A 175 5.53 -15.25 0.14
N LEU A 176 5.05 -16.01 1.13
CA LEU A 176 5.88 -16.53 2.22
C LEU A 176 6.95 -17.51 1.74
N TYR A 177 6.65 -18.34 0.73
CA TYR A 177 7.62 -19.25 0.14
C TYR A 177 8.75 -18.51 -0.58
N LEU A 178 8.43 -17.45 -1.36
CA LEU A 178 9.43 -16.69 -2.11
C LEU A 178 10.46 -15.98 -1.22
N ILE A 179 10.07 -15.61 0.00
CA ILE A 179 10.93 -14.94 0.99
C ILE A 179 11.52 -15.90 2.04
N ASP A 180 11.47 -17.22 1.78
CA ASP A 180 12.02 -18.27 2.65
C ASP A 180 11.38 -18.41 4.03
N ALA A 181 10.16 -17.89 4.22
CA ALA A 181 9.44 -18.02 5.50
C ALA A 181 8.84 -19.41 5.68
N ILE A 182 8.50 -20.09 4.58
CA ILE A 182 8.02 -21.49 4.56
C ILE A 182 8.81 -22.32 3.54
N ASP A 183 8.91 -23.62 3.77
CA ASP A 183 9.54 -24.56 2.85
C ASP A 183 8.59 -25.01 1.71
N GLU A 184 9.07 -25.88 0.82
CA GLU A 184 8.29 -26.44 -0.31
C GLU A 184 7.06 -27.26 0.13
N ASN A 185 7.02 -27.71 1.39
CA ASN A 185 5.92 -28.46 1.99
C ASN A 185 4.98 -27.56 2.82
N GLY A 186 5.27 -26.26 2.92
CA GLY A 186 4.49 -25.31 3.71
C GLY A 186 4.76 -25.35 5.21
N HIS A 187 5.87 -25.93 5.67
CA HIS A 187 6.32 -25.83 7.06
C HIS A 187 7.09 -24.53 7.27
N ILE A 188 6.95 -23.95 8.47
CA ILE A 188 7.67 -22.74 8.83
C ILE A 188 9.16 -23.01 9.00
N THR A 189 10.00 -22.23 8.31
CA THR A 189 11.46 -22.31 8.42
C THR A 189 11.97 -21.60 9.68
N ASP A 190 13.25 -21.75 10.03
CA ASP A 190 13.85 -20.98 11.12
C ASP A 190 13.81 -19.47 10.84
N VAL A 191 14.01 -19.08 9.58
CA VAL A 191 13.87 -17.68 9.11
C VAL A 191 12.43 -17.21 9.33
N GLY A 192 11.43 -18.01 8.94
CA GLY A 192 10.02 -17.70 9.15
C GLY A 192 9.64 -17.53 10.61
N ARG A 193 10.21 -18.35 11.51
CA ARG A 193 9.99 -18.21 12.97
C ARG A 193 10.53 -16.88 13.49
N ILE A 194 11.74 -16.50 13.09
CA ILE A 194 12.33 -15.20 13.46
C ILE A 194 11.48 -14.05 12.90
N MET A 195 11.00 -14.18 11.65
CA MET A 195 10.13 -13.17 11.04
C MET A 195 8.82 -12.97 11.81
N ALA A 196 8.22 -14.05 12.32
CA ALA A 196 6.99 -13.99 13.10
C ALA A 196 7.13 -13.29 14.46
N GLU A 197 8.34 -13.20 15.01
CA GLU A 197 8.63 -12.46 16.24
C GLU A 197 8.78 -10.94 16.03
N LEU A 198 8.94 -10.50 14.77
CA LEU A 198 9.10 -9.08 14.43
C LEU A 198 7.73 -8.44 14.13
N PRO A 199 7.41 -7.25 14.70
CA PRO A 199 6.15 -6.55 14.45
C PRO A 199 6.19 -5.79 13.12
N LEU A 200 6.50 -6.49 12.03
CA LEU A 200 6.69 -5.95 10.68
C LEU A 200 6.04 -6.85 9.65
N GLU A 201 5.76 -6.28 8.48
CA GLU A 201 5.39 -7.06 7.29
C GLU A 201 6.49 -8.09 6.95
N PRO A 202 6.12 -9.31 6.49
CA PRO A 202 7.09 -10.37 6.21
C PRO A 202 8.27 -9.93 5.33
N SER A 203 8.03 -9.14 4.28
CA SER A 203 9.11 -8.67 3.40
C SER A 203 10.16 -7.83 4.14
N LEU A 204 9.72 -6.92 5.02
CA LEU A 204 10.60 -6.10 5.85
C LEU A 204 11.33 -6.93 6.91
N SER A 205 10.62 -7.85 7.56
CA SER A 205 11.23 -8.80 8.51
C SER A 205 12.36 -9.60 7.85
N ARG A 206 12.13 -10.13 6.65
CA ARG A 206 13.14 -10.89 5.91
C ARG A 206 14.34 -10.02 5.51
N THR A 207 14.11 -8.76 5.09
CA THR A 207 15.19 -7.80 4.82
C THR A 207 16.06 -7.56 6.05
N LEU A 208 15.49 -7.40 7.25
CA LEU A 208 16.28 -7.19 8.47
C LEU A 208 17.14 -8.40 8.83
N ILE A 209 16.61 -9.62 8.65
CA ILE A 209 17.36 -10.86 8.87
C ILE A 209 18.54 -10.95 7.88
N GLU A 210 18.30 -10.73 6.58
CA GLU A 210 19.37 -10.75 5.57
C GLU A 210 20.41 -9.66 5.82
N ALA A 211 19.97 -8.46 6.19
CA ALA A 211 20.86 -7.35 6.48
C ALA A 211 21.76 -7.61 7.69
N ASN A 212 21.29 -8.40 8.66
CA ASN A 212 22.10 -8.84 9.78
C ASN A 212 23.25 -9.75 9.31
N GLU A 213 22.96 -10.72 8.44
CA GLU A 213 23.97 -11.63 7.87
C GLU A 213 25.00 -10.91 6.99
N LEU A 214 24.56 -9.91 6.21
CA LEU A 214 25.43 -9.11 5.35
C LEU A 214 26.22 -8.01 6.09
N GLY A 215 25.89 -7.77 7.37
CA GLY A 215 26.51 -6.73 8.20
C GLY A 215 26.07 -5.30 7.83
N CYS A 216 24.85 -5.11 7.31
CA CYS A 216 24.24 -3.81 7.01
C CYS A 216 22.95 -3.54 7.83
N LEU A 217 22.74 -4.26 8.93
CA LEU A 217 21.53 -4.16 9.78
C LEU A 217 21.16 -2.73 10.18
N SER A 218 22.13 -1.89 10.54
CA SER A 218 21.86 -0.50 10.95
C SER A 218 21.17 0.32 9.87
N GLN A 219 21.55 0.10 8.59
CA GLN A 219 20.95 0.78 7.45
C GLN A 219 19.53 0.26 7.20
N ALA A 220 19.37 -1.07 7.20
CA ALA A 220 18.07 -1.71 6.99
C ALA A 220 17.06 -1.36 8.09
N LEU A 221 17.49 -1.23 9.35
CA LEU A 221 16.67 -0.77 10.48
C LEU A 221 16.12 0.65 10.25
N SER A 222 16.95 1.56 9.75
CA SER A 222 16.51 2.93 9.45
C SER A 222 15.47 2.95 8.31
N VAL A 223 15.70 2.17 7.26
CA VAL A 223 14.75 2.04 6.13
C VAL A 223 13.43 1.43 6.59
N ALA A 224 13.47 0.31 7.30
CA ALA A 224 12.27 -0.34 7.83
C ALA A 224 11.46 0.59 8.73
N ALA A 225 12.12 1.33 9.63
CA ALA A 225 11.44 2.22 10.56
C ALA A 225 10.79 3.44 9.88
N ILE A 226 11.37 3.96 8.80
CA ILE A 226 10.73 5.02 8.01
C ILE A 226 9.52 4.49 7.24
N LEU A 227 9.66 3.32 6.60
CA LEU A 227 8.56 2.70 5.87
C LEU A 227 7.38 2.37 6.80
N SER A 228 7.64 1.82 7.99
CA SER A 228 6.60 1.53 9.00
C SER A 228 5.92 2.78 9.57
N ALA A 229 6.58 3.94 9.55
CA ALA A 229 5.97 5.20 9.99
C ALA A 229 5.16 5.89 8.88
N GLU A 230 5.11 5.32 7.67
CA GLU A 230 4.40 5.83 6.49
C GLU A 230 4.67 7.33 6.20
N ILE A 231 5.91 7.78 6.39
CA ILE A 231 6.24 9.20 6.19
C ILE A 231 5.99 9.58 4.73
N THR A 232 5.07 10.51 4.53
CA THR A 232 4.84 11.10 3.21
C THR A 232 5.91 12.16 2.95
N LEU A 233 6.85 11.87 2.06
CA LEU A 233 7.74 12.88 1.49
C LEU A 233 6.90 13.83 0.62
N ARG A 234 6.81 15.10 1.02
CA ARG A 234 6.14 16.12 0.20
C ARG A 234 6.98 16.35 -1.05
N SER A 235 6.44 16.01 -2.22
CA SER A 235 7.13 16.26 -3.48
C SER A 235 7.50 17.74 -3.59
N THR A 236 8.80 18.01 -3.74
CA THR A 236 9.37 19.33 -3.98
C THR A 236 8.99 19.90 -5.36
N ARG A 237 8.27 19.14 -6.20
CA ARG A 237 7.88 19.55 -7.56
C ARG A 237 6.66 20.46 -7.64
N SER A 238 6.06 20.87 -6.51
CA SER A 238 5.15 22.02 -6.54
C SER A 238 5.98 23.28 -6.84
N LYS A 239 5.97 23.72 -8.11
CA LYS A 239 6.50 25.02 -8.52
C LYS A 239 5.92 26.08 -7.60
N ASP A 240 6.76 26.63 -6.73
CA ASP A 240 6.36 27.70 -5.85
C ASP A 240 6.31 28.98 -6.68
N VAL A 241 5.09 29.43 -6.99
CA VAL A 241 4.84 30.75 -7.53
C VAL A 241 4.91 31.73 -6.36
N GLY A 242 6.15 32.06 -5.97
CA GLY A 242 6.45 33.19 -5.08
C GLY A 242 6.79 32.82 -3.63
N GLY A 243 8.08 33.01 -3.26
CA GLY A 243 8.43 33.34 -1.88
C GLY A 243 9.68 32.68 -1.29
N LYS A 244 10.87 33.21 -1.62
CA LYS A 244 12.06 33.40 -0.76
C LYS A 244 12.26 32.50 0.49
N ARG A 245 12.20 31.18 0.39
CA ARG A 245 12.93 30.27 1.30
C ARG A 245 13.89 29.44 0.47
N LYS A 246 15.19 29.50 0.79
CA LYS A 246 16.17 28.53 0.28
C LYS A 246 15.79 27.18 0.89
N ARG A 247 14.93 26.44 0.18
CA ARG A 247 14.55 25.09 0.55
C ARG A 247 15.78 24.20 0.34
N HIS A 248 16.19 23.47 1.37
CA HIS A 248 17.28 22.52 1.23
C HIS A 248 16.75 21.28 0.49
N GLU A 249 17.48 20.86 -0.54
CA GLU A 249 17.10 19.69 -1.32
C GLU A 249 17.30 18.43 -0.49
N LEU A 250 16.30 17.55 -0.50
CA LEU A 250 16.42 16.22 0.08
C LEU A 250 17.47 15.41 -0.71
N PRO A 251 18.13 14.42 -0.08
CA PRO A 251 19.03 13.51 -0.78
C PRO A 251 18.34 12.84 -1.98
N ASP A 252 19.10 12.50 -3.01
CA ASP A 252 18.62 11.95 -4.28
C ASP A 252 18.57 10.40 -4.29
N GLY A 253 18.98 9.74 -3.21
CA GLY A 253 19.11 8.28 -3.16
C GLY A 253 20.30 7.74 -3.95
N SER A 254 21.23 8.61 -4.36
CA SER A 254 22.44 8.29 -5.13
C SER A 254 22.16 7.48 -6.41
N GLY A 255 21.02 7.73 -7.06
CA GLY A 255 20.58 7.01 -8.27
C GLY A 255 20.08 5.58 -8.03
N TRP A 256 20.10 5.08 -6.80
CA TRP A 256 19.69 3.69 -6.48
C TRP A 256 18.21 3.55 -6.11
N GLY A 257 17.54 4.65 -5.80
CA GLY A 257 16.09 4.72 -5.59
C GLY A 257 15.68 5.15 -4.18
N ASP A 258 14.37 5.07 -3.94
CA ASP A 258 13.69 5.65 -2.79
C ASP A 258 14.15 5.05 -1.46
N HIS A 259 14.39 3.74 -1.38
CA HIS A 259 14.85 3.11 -0.13
C HIS A 259 16.18 3.70 0.36
N VAL A 260 17.08 4.00 -0.56
CA VAL A 260 18.38 4.64 -0.26
C VAL A 260 18.18 6.10 0.12
N GLN A 261 17.27 6.81 -0.55
CA GLN A 261 16.90 8.17 -0.14
C GLN A 261 16.36 8.21 1.30
N LEU A 262 15.46 7.30 1.67
CA LEU A 262 14.90 7.24 3.03
C LEU A 262 16.01 7.02 4.07
N LEU A 263 16.99 6.14 3.78
CA LEU A 263 18.16 5.96 4.61
C LEU A 263 18.96 7.27 4.77
N GLN A 264 19.28 7.93 3.66
CA GLN A 264 20.07 9.18 3.67
C GLN A 264 19.38 10.29 4.46
N ILE A 265 18.06 10.39 4.34
CA ILE A 265 17.24 11.33 5.13
C ILE A 265 17.39 11.01 6.63
N PHE A 266 17.26 9.74 7.01
CA PHE A 266 17.41 9.34 8.42
C PHE A 266 18.82 9.63 8.95
N GLU A 267 19.86 9.27 8.20
CA GLU A 267 21.25 9.45 8.60
C GLU A 267 21.64 10.92 8.68
N SER A 268 21.15 11.74 7.76
CA SER A 268 21.34 13.21 7.80
C SER A 268 20.68 13.79 9.05
N TRP A 269 19.47 13.36 9.38
CA TRP A 269 18.78 13.79 10.58
C TRP A 269 19.48 13.34 11.87
N ASP A 270 19.98 12.10 11.92
CA ASP A 270 20.79 11.57 13.03
C ASP A 270 22.07 12.40 13.25
N GLN A 271 22.76 12.80 12.17
CA GLN A 271 23.95 13.65 12.24
C GLN A 271 23.68 15.04 12.84
N THR A 272 22.46 15.57 12.67
CA THR A 272 22.04 16.83 13.32
C THR A 272 21.66 16.66 14.79
N GLY A 273 21.73 15.45 15.35
CA GLY A 273 21.27 15.15 16.70
C GLY A 273 19.75 15.11 16.81
N TYR A 274 19.05 14.74 15.73
CA TYR A 274 17.58 14.67 15.65
C TYR A 274 16.87 16.02 15.83
N ASP A 275 17.41 17.10 15.26
CA ASP A 275 16.84 18.43 15.37
C ASP A 275 15.45 18.51 14.68
N PRO A 276 14.37 18.90 15.40
CA PRO A 276 13.07 19.14 14.79
C PRO A 276 13.07 20.26 13.74
N LYS A 277 13.96 21.25 13.86
CA LYS A 277 14.06 22.35 12.88
C LYS A 277 14.53 21.83 11.53
N TRP A 278 15.53 20.92 11.53
CA TRP A 278 16.00 20.28 10.30
C TRP A 278 14.85 19.60 9.53
N CYS A 279 13.96 18.88 10.22
CA CYS A 279 12.77 18.30 9.57
C CYS A 279 11.87 19.37 8.96
N SER A 280 11.66 20.49 9.65
CA SER A 280 10.81 21.59 9.17
C SER A 280 11.41 22.27 7.95
N ASP A 281 12.74 22.46 7.94
CA ASP A 281 13.48 23.08 6.84
C ASP A 281 13.50 22.23 5.55
N HIS A 282 13.29 20.92 5.69
CA HIS A 282 13.20 19.95 4.57
C HIS A 282 11.76 19.47 4.32
N ASP A 283 10.76 20.13 4.89
CA ASP A 283 9.33 19.80 4.78
C ASP A 283 8.92 18.39 5.20
N LEU A 284 9.70 17.78 6.08
CA LEU A 284 9.43 16.48 6.67
C LEU A 284 8.47 16.62 7.86
N GLN A 285 7.69 15.57 8.10
CA GLN A 285 6.78 15.54 9.25
C GLN A 285 7.55 15.17 10.52
N VAL A 286 7.75 16.15 11.42
CA VAL A 286 8.52 15.97 12.67
C VAL A 286 8.04 14.77 13.48
N ARG A 287 6.72 14.60 13.64
CA ARG A 287 6.14 13.47 14.38
C ARG A 287 6.42 12.13 13.72
N GLY A 288 6.33 12.05 12.39
CA GLY A 288 6.66 10.85 11.62
C GLY A 288 8.12 10.45 11.81
N MET A 289 9.05 11.41 11.71
CA MET A 289 10.48 11.17 11.92
C MET A 289 10.79 10.70 13.35
N LYS A 290 10.17 11.32 14.37
CA LYS A 290 10.29 10.87 15.76
C LYS A 290 9.76 9.46 15.95
N LEU A 291 8.61 9.14 15.38
CA LEU A 291 8.06 7.78 15.40
C LEU A 291 9.02 6.79 14.73
N SER A 292 9.62 7.12 13.58
CA SER A 292 10.63 6.27 12.96
C SER A 292 11.83 6.03 13.86
N LYS A 293 12.29 7.04 14.60
CA LYS A 293 13.37 6.85 15.59
C LYS A 293 12.96 5.87 16.69
N ASP A 294 11.74 6.01 17.21
CA ASP A 294 11.24 5.14 18.28
C ASP A 294 11.07 3.69 17.78
N VAL A 295 10.47 3.51 16.60
CA VAL A 295 10.34 2.21 15.92
C VAL A 295 11.71 1.58 15.68
N ARG A 296 12.68 2.35 15.16
CA ARG A 296 14.05 1.87 14.94
C ARG A 296 14.69 1.34 16.22
N ASN A 297 14.52 2.05 17.33
CA ASN A 297 15.04 1.64 18.63
C ASN A 297 14.36 0.37 19.15
N GLN A 298 13.04 0.27 19.02
CA GLN A 298 12.27 -0.92 19.41
C GLN A 298 12.70 -2.15 18.58
N LEU A 299 12.80 -2.02 17.26
CA LEU A 299 13.26 -3.10 16.39
C LEU A 299 14.68 -3.54 16.73
N CYS A 300 15.57 -2.61 17.03
CA CYS A 300 16.93 -2.93 17.47
C CYS A 300 16.93 -3.76 18.76
N GLN A 301 16.12 -3.40 19.75
CA GLN A 301 15.98 -4.15 21.01
C GLN A 301 15.40 -5.55 20.79
N ILE A 302 14.40 -5.68 19.93
CA ILE A 302 13.79 -6.98 19.61
C ILE A 302 14.83 -7.89 18.95
N ILE A 303 15.54 -7.41 17.93
CA ILE A 303 16.57 -8.21 17.22
C ILE A 303 17.71 -8.62 18.17
N GLN A 304 18.14 -7.73 19.06
CA GLN A 304 19.13 -8.05 20.10
C GLN A 304 18.66 -9.19 21.02
N LYS A 305 17.38 -9.17 21.42
CA LYS A 305 16.79 -10.20 22.26
C LYS A 305 16.70 -11.55 21.55
N ILE A 306 16.36 -11.55 20.26
CA ILE A 306 16.26 -12.76 19.43
C ILE A 306 17.64 -13.41 19.26
N ALA A 307 18.69 -12.61 19.04
CA ALA A 307 20.01 -13.11 18.68
C ALA A 307 20.82 -13.78 19.82
N LYS A 308 20.36 -13.73 21.09
CA LYS A 308 20.90 -14.44 22.29
C LYS A 308 22.44 -14.70 22.31
N GLY A 309 23.25 -13.73 21.92
CA GLY A 309 24.72 -13.79 21.89
C GLY A 309 25.31 -12.41 21.55
N PRO A 310 26.65 -12.22 21.60
CA PRO A 310 27.28 -10.97 21.18
C PRO A 310 27.23 -10.92 19.65
N THR A 311 26.05 -10.71 19.08
CA THR A 311 26.01 -10.08 17.77
C THR A 311 26.61 -8.72 18.00
N ASP A 312 27.70 -8.43 17.32
CA ASP A 312 28.32 -7.12 17.31
C ASP A 312 27.29 -6.11 16.78
N VAL A 313 26.35 -5.69 17.63
CA VAL A 313 25.62 -4.43 17.50
C VAL A 313 26.62 -3.33 17.88
N HIS A 314 27.78 -3.38 17.25
CA HIS A 314 28.59 -2.22 17.03
C HIS A 314 27.86 -1.36 16.00
N ALA A 315 26.76 -0.76 16.44
CA ALA A 315 26.06 0.38 15.84
C ALA A 315 26.98 1.60 15.61
N ARG A 316 28.30 1.43 15.81
CA ARG A 316 29.33 2.46 15.72
C ARG A 316 30.56 2.10 14.89
N LYS A 317 30.76 0.86 14.39
CA LYS A 317 32.07 0.49 13.75
C LYS A 317 32.06 0.09 12.28
N SER A 318 30.92 -0.12 11.62
CA SER A 318 30.91 -0.29 10.15
C SER A 318 30.41 0.94 9.42
N ARG A 319 31.09 2.09 9.62
CA ARG A 319 31.13 3.17 8.60
C ARG A 319 32.16 2.86 7.51
N LYS A 320 32.51 1.58 7.29
CA LYS A 320 33.23 1.21 6.07
C LYS A 320 32.24 1.41 4.94
N ASN A 321 32.49 2.42 4.11
CA ASN A 321 31.72 2.74 2.90
C ASN A 321 31.39 1.44 2.16
N ASP A 322 30.15 0.99 2.26
CA ASP A 322 29.61 0.00 1.35
C ASP A 322 29.37 0.75 0.05
N PRO A 323 30.25 0.58 -0.97
CA PRO A 323 30.06 1.29 -2.22
C PRO A 323 28.65 0.95 -2.74
N ASP A 324 27.92 1.98 -3.13
CA ASP A 324 26.62 1.84 -3.79
C ASP A 324 25.51 1.17 -2.96
N TYR A 325 25.66 1.12 -1.62
CA TYR A 325 24.69 0.46 -0.72
C TYR A 325 24.42 -1.00 -1.11
N ARG A 326 25.40 -1.67 -1.72
CA ARG A 326 25.25 -2.99 -2.34
C ARG A 326 24.67 -4.04 -1.39
N LYS A 327 25.11 -4.04 -0.12
CA LYS A 327 24.62 -4.98 0.91
C LYS A 327 23.17 -4.72 1.25
N LEU A 328 22.79 -3.46 1.43
CA LEU A 328 21.40 -3.07 1.70
C LEU A 328 20.50 -3.43 0.52
N ARG A 329 20.91 -3.10 -0.70
CA ARG A 329 20.17 -3.42 -1.93
C ARG A 329 19.98 -4.92 -2.10
N ARG A 330 21.00 -5.73 -1.78
CA ARG A 330 20.89 -7.19 -1.76
C ARG A 330 19.91 -7.67 -0.68
N ALA A 331 19.96 -7.12 0.53
CA ALA A 331 19.02 -7.46 1.60
C ALA A 331 17.57 -7.11 1.25
N LEU A 332 17.37 -5.97 0.57
CA LEU A 332 16.07 -5.58 0.01
C LEU A 332 15.63 -6.57 -1.09
N CYS A 333 16.52 -6.96 -2.01
CA CYS A 333 16.21 -7.95 -3.05
C CYS A 333 15.69 -9.27 -2.48
N VAL A 334 16.33 -9.77 -1.42
CA VAL A 334 15.94 -11.04 -0.78
C VAL A 334 14.63 -10.87 0.01
N GLY A 335 14.49 -9.79 0.77
CA GLY A 335 13.27 -9.56 1.57
C GLY A 335 12.04 -9.25 0.72
N TYR A 336 12.20 -8.56 -0.39
CA TYR A 336 11.14 -8.22 -1.34
C TYR A 336 11.10 -9.20 -2.54
N GLY A 337 11.46 -10.47 -2.34
CA GLY A 337 11.55 -11.44 -3.44
C GLY A 337 10.23 -11.69 -4.19
N ASN A 338 9.10 -11.43 -3.55
CA ASN A 338 7.76 -11.45 -4.16
C ASN A 338 7.33 -10.10 -4.78
N GLN A 339 8.16 -9.06 -4.69
CA GLN A 339 7.87 -7.68 -5.08
C GLN A 339 8.99 -7.13 -5.99
N LEU A 340 9.28 -7.90 -7.03
CA LEU A 340 10.29 -7.61 -8.05
C LEU A 340 9.63 -7.16 -9.35
N ALA A 341 10.32 -6.34 -10.13
CA ALA A 341 9.88 -5.95 -11.46
C ALA A 341 11.04 -5.85 -12.44
N GLU A 342 10.79 -6.24 -13.69
CA GLU A 342 11.73 -6.23 -14.80
C GLU A 342 11.35 -5.15 -15.82
N ARG A 343 12.32 -4.34 -16.23
CA ARG A 343 12.12 -3.27 -17.22
C ARG A 343 11.88 -3.85 -18.61
N MET A 344 10.92 -3.28 -19.34
CA MET A 344 10.73 -3.61 -20.75
C MET A 344 11.94 -3.20 -21.61
N LEU A 345 12.27 -4.01 -22.62
CA LEU A 345 13.41 -3.77 -23.51
C LEU A 345 13.44 -2.37 -24.14
N HIS A 346 12.29 -1.90 -24.63
CA HIS A 346 12.17 -0.66 -25.42
C HIS A 346 11.38 0.47 -24.73
N HIS A 347 10.99 0.30 -23.47
CA HIS A 347 10.22 1.29 -22.73
C HIS A 347 10.62 1.30 -21.25
N ASN A 348 10.55 2.45 -20.59
CA ASN A 348 10.70 2.56 -19.13
C ASN A 348 9.47 2.05 -18.34
N GLY A 349 8.63 1.24 -18.96
CA GLY A 349 7.63 0.45 -18.26
C GLY A 349 8.26 -0.81 -17.67
N TYR A 350 7.61 -1.38 -16.68
CA TYR A 350 8.07 -2.58 -16.00
C TYR A 350 7.00 -3.68 -16.05
N HIS A 351 7.43 -4.93 -16.08
CA HIS A 351 6.58 -6.08 -15.78
C HIS A 351 6.89 -6.57 -14.36
N THR A 352 5.86 -6.77 -13.55
CA THR A 352 6.04 -7.43 -12.25
C THR A 352 6.51 -8.87 -12.46
N VAL A 353 7.46 -9.29 -11.62
CA VAL A 353 7.97 -10.65 -11.56
C VAL A 353 7.16 -11.40 -10.50
N GLY A 354 6.40 -12.39 -10.94
CA GLY A 354 5.50 -13.14 -10.06
C GLY A 354 4.54 -14.01 -10.86
N TYR A 355 3.52 -14.54 -10.18
CA TYR A 355 2.57 -15.48 -10.79
C TYR A 355 1.76 -14.88 -11.94
N ARG A 356 1.41 -13.59 -11.85
CA ARG A 356 0.77 -12.84 -12.93
C ARG A 356 1.54 -11.56 -13.20
N ALA A 357 2.27 -11.54 -14.30
CA ALA A 357 2.99 -10.36 -14.75
C ALA A 357 2.02 -9.24 -15.13
N GLN A 358 2.27 -8.04 -14.61
CA GLN A 358 1.47 -6.85 -14.87
C GLN A 358 2.36 -5.72 -15.37
N LEU A 359 1.85 -4.95 -16.33
CA LEU A 359 2.52 -3.74 -16.79
C LEU A 359 2.33 -2.64 -15.75
N VAL A 360 3.43 -2.15 -15.20
CA VAL A 360 3.47 -1.15 -14.12
C VAL A 360 4.48 -0.06 -14.44
N GLN A 361 4.33 1.10 -13.81
CA GLN A 361 5.24 2.23 -13.99
C GLN A 361 5.84 2.67 -12.66
N VAL A 362 7.01 3.29 -12.71
CA VAL A 362 7.59 3.99 -11.56
C VAL A 362 6.66 5.13 -11.17
N HIS A 363 6.28 5.22 -9.89
CA HIS A 363 5.43 6.31 -9.43
C HIS A 363 6.13 7.67 -9.59
N PRO A 364 5.45 8.75 -10.02
CA PRO A 364 6.08 10.06 -10.25
C PRO A 364 6.75 10.71 -9.04
N SER A 365 6.49 10.21 -7.83
CA SER A 365 7.14 10.68 -6.59
C SER A 365 8.48 10.03 -6.31
N SER A 366 8.84 8.96 -7.04
CA SER A 366 10.12 8.27 -6.87
C SER A 366 11.27 9.17 -7.29
N VAL A 367 12.41 9.04 -6.61
CA VAL A 367 13.66 9.70 -6.97
C VAL A 367 14.56 8.88 -7.88
N LEU A 368 14.16 7.65 -8.21
CA LEU A 368 14.89 6.85 -9.19
C LEU A 368 15.00 7.60 -10.52
N GLU A 369 16.23 7.90 -10.91
CA GLU A 369 16.55 8.57 -12.17
C GLU A 369 16.93 7.56 -13.25
N ALA A 370 16.73 7.97 -14.50
CA ALA A 370 17.19 7.19 -15.62
C ALA A 370 18.69 7.44 -15.84
N ASP A 371 19.38 6.47 -16.43
CA ASP A 371 20.79 6.60 -16.81
C ASP A 371 20.99 7.66 -17.90
N GLU A 372 22.25 7.86 -18.32
CA GLU A 372 22.64 8.80 -19.38
C GLU A 372 21.92 8.55 -20.72
N TYR A 373 21.42 7.33 -20.94
CA TYR A 373 20.68 6.92 -22.14
C TYR A 373 19.16 6.99 -21.93
N GLY A 374 18.71 7.54 -20.80
CA GLY A 374 17.30 7.66 -20.44
C GLY A 374 16.65 6.32 -20.08
N LYS A 375 17.42 5.30 -19.68
CA LYS A 375 16.90 3.98 -19.29
C LYS A 375 16.93 3.80 -17.77
N PHE A 376 15.87 3.22 -17.22
CA PHE A 376 15.89 2.77 -15.83
C PHE A 376 16.64 1.43 -15.66
N PRO A 377 17.02 1.06 -14.42
CA PRO A 377 17.63 -0.22 -14.11
C PRO A 377 16.79 -1.41 -14.58
N MET A 378 17.45 -2.49 -15.01
CA MET A 378 16.75 -3.68 -15.53
C MET A 378 15.84 -4.34 -14.49
N TYR A 379 16.31 -4.45 -13.24
CA TYR A 379 15.52 -5.01 -12.15
C TYR A 379 15.39 -4.00 -11.01
N VAL A 380 14.20 -3.94 -10.45
CA VAL A 380 13.88 -3.14 -9.26
C VAL A 380 13.05 -3.96 -8.27
N VAL A 381 13.24 -3.68 -6.98
CA VAL A 381 12.26 -4.04 -5.94
C VAL A 381 11.32 -2.86 -5.70
N TYR A 382 10.11 -3.13 -5.24
CA TYR A 382 9.14 -2.12 -4.82
C TYR A 382 8.52 -2.48 -3.47
N HIS A 383 8.21 -1.46 -2.65
CA HIS A 383 7.53 -1.68 -1.37
C HIS A 383 6.03 -1.92 -1.54
N GLU A 384 5.38 -1.16 -2.42
CA GLU A 384 3.95 -1.24 -2.66
C GLU A 384 3.62 -1.08 -4.15
N LEU A 385 2.60 -1.81 -4.60
CA LEU A 385 1.99 -1.63 -5.90
C LEU A 385 0.60 -1.01 -5.70
N ILE A 386 0.42 0.21 -6.22
CA ILE A 386 -0.81 0.98 -6.04
C ILE A 386 -1.55 1.11 -7.35
N SER A 387 -2.83 0.73 -7.35
CA SER A 387 -3.74 0.97 -8.48
C SER A 387 -4.46 2.31 -8.30
N THR A 388 -4.30 3.21 -9.29
CA THR A 388 -5.06 4.47 -9.39
C THR A 388 -5.73 4.55 -10.77
N THR A 389 -5.36 5.53 -11.62
CA THR A 389 -5.70 5.51 -13.05
C THR A 389 -4.82 4.56 -13.84
N ARG A 390 -3.59 4.34 -13.34
CA ARG A 390 -2.62 3.36 -13.83
C ARG A 390 -1.97 2.68 -12.62
N PRO A 391 -1.45 1.45 -12.77
CA PRO A 391 -0.71 0.78 -11.72
C PRO A 391 0.71 1.37 -11.59
N TYR A 392 1.07 1.75 -10.36
CA TYR A 392 2.36 2.35 -10.05
C TYR A 392 3.09 1.63 -8.91
N MET A 393 4.39 1.46 -9.07
CA MET A 393 5.29 1.00 -8.02
C MET A 393 5.74 2.18 -7.15
N ARG A 394 5.67 2.04 -5.83
CA ARG A 394 6.13 3.05 -4.86
C ARG A 394 7.23 2.50 -3.96
N ASN A 395 8.11 3.42 -3.54
CA ASN A 395 9.33 3.16 -2.79
C ASN A 395 10.13 2.06 -3.49
N ILE A 396 10.86 2.43 -4.55
CA ILE A 396 11.57 1.46 -5.38
C ILE A 396 13.08 1.46 -5.08
N CYS A 397 13.75 0.38 -5.43
CA CYS A 397 15.21 0.33 -5.37
C CYS A 397 15.77 -0.56 -6.48
N ALA A 398 16.82 -0.09 -7.15
CA ALA A 398 17.52 -0.85 -8.18
C ALA A 398 18.22 -2.07 -7.57
N VAL A 399 18.17 -3.22 -8.25
CA VAL A 399 18.82 -4.45 -7.79
C VAL A 399 19.56 -5.14 -8.93
N ASP A 400 20.57 -5.93 -8.58
CA ASP A 400 21.42 -6.60 -9.57
C ASP A 400 20.79 -7.94 -9.99
N GLN A 401 20.90 -8.28 -11.28
CA GLN A 401 20.35 -9.51 -11.85
C GLN A 401 20.81 -10.78 -11.11
N ALA A 402 22.07 -10.84 -10.69
CA ALA A 402 22.63 -12.00 -9.98
C ALA A 402 21.90 -12.33 -8.66
N TRP A 403 21.25 -11.35 -8.02
CA TRP A 403 20.46 -11.57 -6.81
C TRP A 403 19.01 -11.98 -7.11
N VAL A 404 18.52 -11.66 -8.30
CA VAL A 404 17.17 -11.96 -8.77
C VAL A 404 17.08 -13.39 -9.32
N GLU A 405 18.14 -13.89 -9.97
CA GLU A 405 18.17 -15.24 -10.56
C GLU A 405 17.77 -16.39 -9.61
N PRO A 406 18.22 -16.45 -8.34
CA PRO A 406 17.77 -17.48 -7.41
C PRO A 406 16.26 -17.43 -7.14
N ILE A 407 15.69 -16.22 -7.11
CA ILE A 407 14.26 -15.99 -6.84
C ILE A 407 13.42 -16.43 -8.05
N LEU A 408 13.88 -16.12 -9.27
CA LEU A 408 13.25 -16.62 -10.51
C LEU A 408 13.21 -18.14 -10.56
N LYS A 409 14.30 -18.82 -10.18
CA LYS A 409 14.36 -20.29 -10.11
C LYS A 409 13.38 -20.88 -9.09
N LYS A 410 13.10 -20.18 -7.98
CA LYS A 410 12.07 -20.60 -7.01
C LYS A 410 10.66 -20.44 -7.59
N LEU A 411 10.42 -19.36 -8.33
CA LEU A 411 9.14 -19.07 -8.95
C LEU A 411 8.75 -20.17 -9.95
N GLU A 412 9.71 -20.71 -10.70
CA GLU A 412 9.51 -21.83 -11.64
C GLU A 412 9.10 -23.14 -10.94
N LYS A 413 9.53 -23.36 -9.69
CA LYS A 413 9.28 -24.59 -8.92
C LYS A 413 8.03 -24.55 -8.04
N LEU A 414 7.30 -23.45 -8.06
CA LEU A 414 6.23 -23.16 -7.11
C LEU A 414 5.00 -24.06 -7.33
N ASP A 415 4.63 -24.85 -6.32
CA ASP A 415 3.39 -25.66 -6.28
C ASP A 415 2.58 -25.36 -5.01
N VAL A 416 1.48 -24.63 -5.19
CA VAL A 416 0.63 -24.13 -4.10
C VAL A 416 -0.04 -25.24 -3.30
N ASN A 417 -0.37 -26.37 -3.94
CA ASN A 417 -1.04 -27.45 -3.24
C ASN A 417 -0.11 -28.09 -2.21
N ARG A 418 1.18 -28.20 -2.52
CA ARG A 418 2.21 -28.66 -1.57
C ARG A 418 2.40 -27.67 -0.42
N LEU A 419 2.43 -26.37 -0.71
CA LEU A 419 2.56 -25.30 0.30
C LEU A 419 1.39 -25.28 1.31
N SER A 420 0.22 -25.82 0.95
CA SER A 420 -0.95 -25.84 1.83
C SER A 420 -0.85 -26.86 2.97
N GLY A 421 0.13 -27.78 2.93
CA GLY A 421 0.27 -28.88 3.88
C GLY A 421 -0.71 -30.04 3.63
N GLY A 422 -1.39 -30.07 2.48
CA GLY A 422 -2.20 -31.21 2.08
C GLY A 422 -1.32 -32.34 1.53
N SER A 423 -1.39 -33.52 2.13
CA SER A 423 -0.90 -34.76 1.51
C SER A 423 -1.46 -34.86 0.09
N SER A 424 -0.60 -35.19 -0.88
CA SER A 424 -1.01 -35.42 -2.27
C SER A 424 -1.96 -36.61 -2.36
N ALA A 425 -3.26 -36.38 -2.17
CA ALA A 425 -4.27 -37.31 -2.64
C ALA A 425 -4.39 -37.13 -4.16
N PRO A 426 -4.47 -38.20 -4.96
CA PRO A 426 -4.74 -38.09 -6.38
C PRO A 426 -6.07 -37.35 -6.56
N LYS A 427 -6.15 -36.49 -7.58
CA LYS A 427 -7.42 -35.94 -8.02
C LYS A 427 -8.33 -37.10 -8.42
N ASP A 428 -9.30 -37.46 -7.57
CA ASP A 428 -10.48 -38.15 -8.06
C ASP A 428 -11.21 -37.17 -8.98
N SER A 429 -11.08 -37.42 -10.27
CA SER A 429 -11.88 -36.79 -11.30
C SER A 429 -13.32 -37.30 -11.16
N GLU A 430 -14.17 -36.54 -10.49
CA GLU A 430 -15.61 -36.67 -10.73
C GLU A 430 -15.92 -36.02 -12.10
N PRO A 431 -16.55 -36.76 -13.04
CA PRO A 431 -17.00 -36.16 -14.29
C PRO A 431 -18.23 -35.28 -13.98
N LEU A 432 -18.07 -33.96 -14.17
CA LEU A 432 -19.19 -33.04 -14.22
C LEU A 432 -20.04 -33.39 -15.45
N GLU A 433 -21.22 -33.95 -15.23
CA GLU A 433 -22.27 -34.10 -16.23
C GLU A 433 -22.66 -32.72 -16.79
N ASP A 434 -22.56 -32.57 -18.10
CA ASP A 434 -23.04 -31.42 -18.87
C ASP A 434 -24.57 -31.29 -18.73
N LYS A 435 -25.03 -30.39 -17.84
CA LYS A 435 -26.36 -29.79 -17.98
C LYS A 435 -26.26 -28.57 -18.90
N GLN A 436 -26.52 -28.82 -20.18
CA GLN A 436 -26.80 -27.79 -21.18
C GLN A 436 -27.93 -26.87 -20.72
N VAL A 437 -27.61 -25.61 -20.44
CA VAL A 437 -28.57 -24.50 -20.46
C VAL A 437 -28.31 -23.69 -21.72
N ASN A 438 -29.21 -23.81 -22.69
CA ASN A 438 -29.20 -23.09 -23.95
C ASN A 438 -29.44 -21.57 -23.73
N ALA A 439 -28.52 -20.74 -24.24
CA ALA A 439 -28.74 -19.31 -24.52
C ALA A 439 -28.14 -18.95 -25.91
N PRO A 440 -28.71 -17.99 -26.65
CA PRO A 440 -28.71 -18.03 -28.13
C PRO A 440 -27.45 -17.45 -28.80
N LYS A 441 -26.89 -18.23 -29.76
CA LYS A 441 -25.72 -17.92 -30.61
C LYS A 441 -25.88 -16.76 -31.61
N LYS A 442 -27.02 -16.06 -31.68
CA LYS A 442 -27.30 -15.06 -32.74
C LYS A 442 -26.63 -13.69 -32.57
N ALA A 443 -26.15 -13.32 -31.37
CA ALA A 443 -25.64 -11.96 -31.12
C ALA A 443 -24.13 -11.79 -31.40
N VAL A 444 -23.37 -12.90 -31.49
CA VAL A 444 -21.90 -12.87 -31.64
C VAL A 444 -21.50 -12.82 -33.12
N ASP A 445 -22.17 -13.59 -33.99
CA ASP A 445 -21.88 -13.61 -35.43
C ASP A 445 -22.21 -12.29 -36.17
N VAL A 446 -23.20 -11.54 -35.68
CA VAL A 446 -23.58 -10.24 -36.27
C VAL A 446 -22.54 -9.16 -35.97
N LYS A 447 -21.92 -9.19 -34.77
CA LYS A 447 -20.88 -8.22 -34.41
C LYS A 447 -19.54 -8.51 -35.10
N GLN A 448 -19.23 -9.78 -35.34
CA GLN A 448 -18.00 -10.16 -36.05
C GLN A 448 -18.05 -9.72 -37.53
N SER A 449 -19.19 -9.91 -38.21
CA SER A 449 -19.35 -9.54 -39.63
C SER A 449 -19.34 -8.03 -39.91
N GLU A 450 -19.82 -7.21 -38.97
CA GLU A 450 -19.71 -5.74 -39.05
C GLU A 450 -18.28 -5.24 -38.90
N VAL A 451 -17.46 -5.90 -38.07
CA VAL A 451 -16.06 -5.53 -37.85
C VAL A 451 -15.23 -5.88 -39.09
N ASP A 452 -15.44 -7.04 -39.68
CA ASP A 452 -14.73 -7.48 -40.88
C ASP A 452 -15.07 -6.61 -42.11
N SER A 453 -16.34 -6.19 -42.24
CA SER A 453 -16.76 -5.27 -43.31
C SER A 453 -16.11 -3.88 -43.20
N LYS A 454 -15.91 -3.38 -41.97
CA LYS A 454 -15.23 -2.10 -41.73
C LYS A 454 -13.72 -2.18 -42.00
N ILE A 455 -13.10 -3.32 -41.69
CA ILE A 455 -11.68 -3.57 -42.00
C ILE A 455 -11.46 -3.63 -43.52
N GLN A 456 -12.36 -4.28 -44.26
CA GLN A 456 -12.30 -4.38 -45.72
C GLN A 456 -12.43 -3.01 -46.39
N ALA A 457 -13.42 -2.20 -45.98
CA ALA A 457 -13.63 -0.85 -46.50
C ALA A 457 -12.45 0.09 -46.21
N ALA A 458 -11.78 -0.06 -45.06
CA ALA A 458 -10.57 0.70 -44.74
C ALA A 458 -9.39 0.32 -45.63
N ARG A 459 -9.26 -0.97 -45.97
CA ARG A 459 -8.21 -1.51 -46.84
C ARG A 459 -8.36 -1.04 -48.29
N GLU A 460 -9.59 -0.99 -48.80
CA GLU A 460 -9.88 -0.46 -50.13
C GLU A 460 -9.58 1.04 -50.25
N ARG A 461 -9.95 1.84 -49.24
CA ARG A 461 -9.60 3.28 -49.20
C ARG A 461 -8.09 3.52 -49.18
N TYR A 462 -7.34 2.67 -48.50
CA TYR A 462 -5.87 2.76 -48.47
C TYR A 462 -5.26 2.43 -49.84
N LEU A 463 -5.74 1.37 -50.50
CA LEU A 463 -5.27 0.98 -51.84
C LEU A 463 -5.63 2.03 -52.90
N ALA A 464 -6.82 2.63 -52.82
CA ALA A 464 -7.25 3.70 -53.72
C ALA A 464 -6.41 4.99 -53.59
N ARG A 465 -5.84 5.26 -52.40
CA ARG A 465 -4.90 6.38 -52.17
C ARG A 465 -3.50 6.08 -52.69
N LYS A 466 -3.09 4.82 -52.71
CA LYS A 466 -1.76 4.39 -53.20
C LYS A 466 -1.69 4.34 -54.73
N GLY A 467 -2.82 4.19 -55.42
CA GLY A 467 -2.90 4.20 -56.89
C GLY A 467 -3.00 5.59 -57.55
N LYS A 468 -2.94 6.69 -56.79
CA LYS A 468 -2.99 8.08 -57.28
C LYS A 468 -1.72 8.90 -56.99
N LYS A 469 -0.58 8.23 -56.78
CA LYS A 469 0.74 8.87 -56.71
C LYS A 469 1.66 8.34 -57.79
#